data_AF-A0A967N758-F1
#
_entry.id   AF-A0A967N758-F1
#
_cell.length_a   1.000
_cell.length_b   1.000
_cell.length_c   1.000
_cell.angle_alpha   90.00
_cell.angle_beta   90.00
_cell.angle_gamma   90.00
#
_symmetry.space_group_name_H-M   'P 1'
#
loop_
_entity.id
_entity.type
_entity.pdbx_description
1 polymer ?
#
loop_
_entity_poly.entity_id
_entity_poly.type
_entity_poly.pdbx_seq_one_letter_code
_entity_poly.pdbx_strand_id
1 'polypeptide(L)' 'RLGAEIPKGVLLVGPPGTGKTLLARAVAGEADVPFFSITGSDFMEMFVGVGPK' A
#
# COMPACT_ATOMS: atom_id res chain seq x y z
N ARG A 1 -23.78 17.04 0.37
CA ARG A 1 -22.82 16.06 0.95
C ARG A 1 -23.55 14.73 1.07
N LEU A 2 -22.99 13.63 0.57
CA LEU A 2 -23.67 12.31 0.49
C LEU A 2 -23.72 11.53 1.83
N GLY A 3 -23.40 12.15 2.97
CA GLY A 3 -23.54 11.55 4.32
C GLY A 3 -22.58 10.39 4.65
N ALA A 4 -21.87 9.82 3.68
CA ALA A 4 -20.94 8.71 3.88
C ALA A 4 -19.51 9.16 4.17
N GLU A 5 -18.81 8.40 5.02
CA GLU A 5 -17.37 8.53 5.22
C GLU A 5 -16.58 7.83 4.12
N ILE A 6 -15.49 8.45 3.68
CA ILE A 6 -14.63 7.88 2.64
C ILE A 6 -13.76 6.76 3.27
N PRO A 7 -13.73 5.55 2.69
CA PRO A 7 -12.82 4.48 3.13
C PRO A 7 -11.37 4.94 3.17
N LYS A 8 -10.62 4.49 4.17
CA LYS A 8 -9.23 4.91 4.38
C LYS A 8 -8.19 4.04 3.65
N GLY A 9 -8.60 2.91 3.10
CA GLY A 9 -7.68 2.02 2.40
C GLY A 9 -8.38 0.81 1.79
N VAL A 10 -7.60 0.04 1.05
CA VAL A 10 -8.02 -1.19 0.37
C VAL A 10 -6.96 -2.28 0.56
N LEU A 11 -7.38 -3.55 0.58
CA LEU A 11 -6.50 -4.70 0.63
C LEU A 11 -6.65 -5.53 -0.65
N LEU A 12 -5.55 -5.75 -1.37
CA LEU A 12 -5.54 -6.55 -2.60
C LEU A 12 -4.96 -7.94 -2.32
N VAL A 13 -5.74 -9.00 -2.59
CA VAL A 13 -5.36 -10.40 -2.35
C VAL A 13 -5.49 -11.21 -3.64
N GLY A 14 -4.53 -12.09 -3.89
CA GLY A 14 -4.55 -13.02 -5.03
C GLY A 14 -3.17 -13.59 -5.37
N PRO A 15 -3.09 -14.59 -6.26
CA PRO A 15 -1.84 -15.24 -6.66
C PRO A 15 -0.73 -14.26 -7.07
N PRO A 16 0.57 -14.64 -6.98
CA PRO A 16 1.65 -13.80 -7.49
C PRO A 16 1.48 -13.53 -9.00
N GLY A 17 1.95 -12.38 -9.47
CA GLY A 17 1.86 -12.00 -10.88
C GLY A 17 0.53 -11.40 -11.36
N THR A 18 -0.52 -11.35 -10.53
CA THR A 18 -1.85 -10.81 -10.91
C THR A 18 -1.96 -9.27 -10.97
N GLY A 19 -0.83 -8.56 -11.04
CA GLY A 19 -0.82 -7.11 -11.24
C GLY A 19 -1.21 -6.24 -10.02
N LYS A 20 -1.31 -6.79 -8.81
CA LYS A 20 -1.67 -6.02 -7.58
C LYS A 20 -0.83 -4.76 -7.39
N THR A 21 0.50 -4.90 -7.46
CA THR A 21 1.45 -3.77 -7.33
C THR A 21 1.40 -2.82 -8.52
N LEU A 22 1.16 -3.36 -9.72
CA LEU A 22 1.04 -2.56 -10.94
C LEU A 22 -0.21 -1.67 -10.87
N LEU A 23 -1.34 -2.22 -10.41
CA LEU A 23 -2.59 -1.49 -10.23
C LEU A 23 -2.42 -0.30 -9.28
N ALA A 24 -1.76 -0.51 -8.14
CA ALA A 24 -1.52 0.57 -7.17
C ALA A 24 -0.67 1.71 -7.76
N ARG A 25 0.37 1.38 -8.55
CA ARG A 25 1.21 2.37 -9.26
C ARG A 25 0.43 3.09 -10.35
N ALA A 26 -0.36 2.36 -11.14
CA ALA A 26 -1.18 2.94 -12.20
C ALA A 26 -2.19 3.93 -11.63
N VAL A 27 -2.92 3.56 -10.56
CA VAL A 27 -3.89 4.47 -9.91
C VAL A 27 -3.22 5.75 -9.41
N ALA A 28 -2.04 5.66 -8.79
CA ALA A 28 -1.32 6.85 -8.34
C ALA A 28 -0.86 7.73 -9.51
N GLY A 29 -0.41 7.12 -10.61
CA GLY A 29 -0.04 7.83 -11.83
C GLY A 29 -1.22 8.53 -12.50
N GLU A 30 -2.36 7.84 -12.63
CA GLU A 30 -3.59 8.41 -13.20
C GLU A 30 -4.19 9.52 -12.33
N ALA A 31 -4.02 9.43 -11.01
CA ALA A 31 -4.49 10.45 -10.08
C ALA A 31 -3.48 11.60 -9.88
N ASP A 32 -2.30 11.55 -10.50
CA ASP A 32 -1.20 12.51 -10.33
C ASP A 32 -0.83 12.75 -8.85
N VAL A 33 -0.71 11.66 -8.07
CA VAL A 33 -0.36 11.72 -6.64
C VAL A 33 0.94 10.95 -6.35
N PRO A 34 1.69 11.34 -5.30
CA PRO A 34 2.87 10.58 -4.87
C PRO A 34 2.54 9.12 -4.56
N PHE A 35 3.39 8.20 -5.03
CA PHE A 35 3.30 6.77 -4.75
C PHE A 35 4.39 6.32 -3.77
N PHE A 36 4.00 5.88 -2.58
CA PHE A 36 4.90 5.31 -1.58
C PHE A 36 4.75 3.77 -1.56
N SER A 37 5.88 3.06 -1.61
CA SER A 37 5.91 1.59 -1.57
C SER A 37 6.85 1.14 -0.46
N ILE A 38 6.34 0.31 0.45
CA ILE A 38 7.11 -0.33 1.51
C ILE A 38 6.79 -1.82 1.46
N THR A 39 7.80 -2.70 1.51
CA THR A 39 7.53 -4.14 1.64
C THR A 39 7.50 -4.55 3.10
N GLY A 40 6.63 -5.50 3.45
CA GLY A 40 6.56 -6.07 4.80
C GLY A 40 7.91 -6.64 5.26
N SER A 41 8.74 -7.11 4.33
CA SER A 41 10.09 -7.58 4.62
C SER A 41 11.02 -6.47 5.13
N ASP A 42 10.86 -5.23 4.68
CA ASP A 42 11.64 -4.08 5.15
C ASP A 42 11.39 -3.84 6.65
N PHE A 43 10.18 -4.15 7.13
CA PHE A 43 9.85 -4.08 8.55
C PHE A 43 10.48 -5.22 9.33
N MET A 44 10.53 -6.44 8.78
CA MET A 44 11.05 -7.62 9.49
C MET A 44 12.56 -7.53 9.77
N GLU A 45 13.36 -6.94 8.87
CA GLU A 45 14.80 -6.77 9.08
C GLU A 45 15.14 -5.79 10.22
N MET A 46 14.20 -4.94 10.65
CA MET A 46 14.40 -4.01 11.77
C MET A 46 14.11 -4.62 13.16
N PHE A 47 13.51 -5.81 13.24
CA PHE A 47 13.10 -6.42 14.52
C PHE A 47 14.03 -7.54 15.03
N VAL A 48 15.34 -7.43 14.76
CA VAL A 48 16.33 -7.83 15.76
C VAL A 48 16.81 -6.56 16.47
N GLY A 49 16.02 -6.09 17.45
CA GLY A 49 16.50 -5.16 18.47
C GLY A 49 16.14 -3.66 18.37
N VAL A 50 15.38 -3.17 17.38
CA VAL A 50 15.01 -1.73 17.35
C VAL A 50 13.59 -1.52 16.82
N GLY A 51 12.59 -1.73 17.68
CA GLY A 51 11.21 -1.28 17.39
C GLY A 51 11.09 0.25 17.44
N PRO A 52 10.12 0.85 16.73
CA PRO A 52 9.93 2.29 16.75
C PRO A 52 9.53 2.76 18.15
N LYS A 53 10.21 3.78 18.66
CA LYS A 53 9.71 4.65 19.73
C LYS A 53 8.61 5.55 19.19
#